data_AF-A0A662HHH3-F1
#
_entry.id   AF-A0A662HHH3-F1
#
_cell.length_a   1.000
_cell.length_b   1.000
_cell.length_c   1.000
_cell.angle_alpha   90.00
_cell.angle_beta   90.00
_cell.angle_gamma   90.00
#
_symmetry.space_group_name_H-M   'P 1'
#
loop_
_entity.id
_entity.type
_entity.pdbx_description
1 polymer ?
#
loop_
_entity_poly.entity_id
_entity_poly.type
_entity_poly.pdbx_seq_one_letter_code
_entity_poly.pdbx_strand_id
1 'polypeptide(L)'
;MAAPLPRLRLDRLSELLEVIIDEYNAIREALRALNPPRPQLQVLSLDEYIRTGGESRWVNLTQMQYTRVDDAFLESFNRLCSAYEELGSMALMLASEAPPPVDKVLVTTYLRGKASINFITMNLASSMLTIPPQHALAEISIVVSCAGQLAGLLRSARRVMAGAEARA
;
A
#
# COMPACT_ATOMS: atom_id res chain seq x y z
N MET A 1 3.33 3.41 -39.37
CA MET A 1 2.76 4.61 -38.71
C MET A 1 2.30 4.19 -37.33
N ALA A 2 2.99 4.63 -36.28
CA ALA A 2 2.53 4.39 -34.91
C ALA A 2 1.28 5.24 -34.66
N ALA A 3 0.22 4.62 -34.12
CA ALA A 3 -0.96 5.36 -33.70
C ALA A 3 -0.56 6.37 -32.62
N PRO A 4 -1.08 7.61 -32.64
CA PRO A 4 -0.85 8.55 -31.55
C PRO A 4 -1.39 7.94 -30.26
N LEU A 5 -0.51 7.81 -29.27
CA LEU A 5 -0.83 7.21 -27.99
C LEU A 5 -1.96 7.98 -27.31
N PRO A 6 -2.85 7.30 -26.57
CA PRO A 6 -3.87 7.97 -25.79
C PRO A 6 -3.18 8.97 -24.87
N ARG A 7 -3.56 10.25 -24.96
CA ARG A 7 -3.03 11.30 -24.08
C ARG A 7 -3.12 10.81 -22.63
N LEU A 8 -1.97 10.59 -22.00
CA LEU A 8 -1.87 10.27 -20.58
C LEU A 8 -2.71 11.30 -19.81
N ARG A 9 -3.79 10.86 -19.16
CA ARG A 9 -4.68 11.72 -18.37
C ARG A 9 -4.03 12.09 -17.03
N LEU A 10 -2.89 12.77 -17.09
CA LEU A 10 -2.12 13.19 -15.92
C LEU A 10 -2.84 14.24 -15.07
N ASP A 11 -3.96 14.76 -15.56
CA ASP A 11 -4.79 15.75 -14.87
C ASP A 11 -5.50 15.15 -13.66
N ARG A 12 -5.66 13.83 -13.62
CA ARG A 12 -6.27 13.09 -12.50
C ARG A 12 -5.27 12.64 -11.43
N LEU A 13 -3.96 12.92 -11.57
CA LEU A 13 -2.96 12.42 -10.62
C LEU A 13 -3.18 12.91 -9.20
N SER A 14 -3.58 14.17 -9.02
CA SER A 14 -3.86 14.71 -7.69
C SER A 14 -5.12 14.09 -7.09
N GLU A 15 -6.18 13.94 -7.90
CA GLU A 15 -7.42 13.27 -7.50
C GLU A 15 -7.16 11.82 -7.05
N LEU A 16 -6.39 11.05 -7.82
CA LEU A 16 -6.04 9.67 -7.48
C LEU A 16 -5.23 9.57 -6.19
N LEU A 17 -4.29 10.49 -5.96
CA LEU A 17 -3.51 10.52 -4.73
C LEU A 17 -4.37 10.88 -3.52
N GLU A 18 -5.28 11.85 -3.66
CA GLU A 18 -6.22 12.22 -2.61
C GLU A 18 -7.10 11.03 -2.24
N VAL A 19 -7.68 10.34 -3.23
CA VAL A 19 -8.44 9.10 -3.00
C VAL A 19 -7.59 8.06 -2.26
N ILE A 20 -6.36 7.79 -2.70
CA ILE A 20 -5.50 6.79 -2.04
C ILE A 20 -5.19 7.16 -0.58
N ILE A 21 -4.96 8.45 -0.30
CA ILE A 21 -4.66 8.94 1.06
C ILE A 21 -5.92 8.88 1.95
N ASP A 22 -7.07 9.27 1.43
CA ASP A 22 -8.34 9.28 2.15
C ASP A 22 -8.75 7.83 2.50
N GLU A 23 -8.67 6.93 1.53
CA GLU A 23 -8.98 5.51 1.75
C GLU A 23 -7.98 4.86 2.72
N TYR A 24 -6.69 5.24 2.67
CA TYR A 24 -5.72 4.79 3.69
C TYR A 24 -6.10 5.24 5.09
N ASN A 25 -6.51 6.50 5.26
CA ASN A 25 -6.94 7.02 6.55
C ASN A 25 -8.21 6.31 7.04
N ALA A 26 -9.19 6.08 6.15
CA ALA A 26 -10.41 5.32 6.47
C ALA A 26 -10.08 3.90 6.95
N ILE A 27 -9.21 3.18 6.22
CA ILE A 27 -8.74 1.85 6.60
C ILE A 27 -8.02 1.89 7.95
N ARG A 28 -7.17 2.90 8.17
CA ARG A 28 -6.42 3.04 9.43
C ARG A 28 -7.34 3.21 10.63
N GLU A 29 -8.36 4.05 10.51
CA GLU A 29 -9.33 4.26 11.59
C GLU A 29 -10.21 3.01 11.79
N ALA A 30 -10.66 2.36 10.73
CA ALA A 30 -11.43 1.11 10.81
C ALA A 30 -10.64 0.00 11.53
N LEU A 31 -9.38 -0.22 11.14
CA LEU A 31 -8.53 -1.23 11.76
C LEU A 31 -8.26 -0.96 13.24
N ARG A 32 -8.07 0.31 13.63
CA ARG A 32 -7.89 0.71 15.04
C ARG A 32 -9.16 0.51 15.86
N ALA A 33 -10.32 0.85 15.30
CA ALA A 33 -11.61 0.71 15.97
C ALA A 33 -11.97 -0.76 16.20
N LEU A 34 -11.76 -1.61 15.18
CA LEU A 34 -12.09 -3.04 15.25
C LEU A 34 -11.07 -3.86 16.05
N ASN A 35 -9.83 -3.39 16.14
CA ASN A 35 -8.72 -4.09 16.79
C ASN A 35 -8.03 -3.18 17.82
N PRO A 36 -8.72 -2.77 18.89
CA PRO A 36 -8.14 -1.89 19.90
C PRO A 36 -6.93 -2.57 20.55
N PRO A 37 -5.87 -1.80 20.89
CA PRO A 37 -4.70 -2.34 21.57
C PRO A 37 -5.13 -2.88 22.94
N ARG A 38 -5.23 -4.20 23.05
CA ARG A 38 -5.55 -4.86 24.32
C ARG A 38 -4.26 -5.31 25.01
N PRO A 39 -4.04 -4.98 26.30
CA PRO A 39 -3.03 -5.67 27.08
C PRO A 39 -3.44 -7.14 27.19
N GLN A 40 -2.62 -8.05 26.65
CA GLN A 40 -2.90 -9.49 26.71
C GLN A 40 -2.14 -10.10 27.89
N LEU A 41 -2.86 -10.67 28.85
CA LEU A 41 -2.32 -11.51 29.91
C LEU A 41 -1.88 -12.85 29.30
N GLN A 42 -0.59 -13.19 29.41
CA GLN A 42 -0.11 -14.56 29.17
C GLN A 42 0.44 -15.15 30.47
N VAL A 43 0.14 -16.43 30.67
CA VAL A 43 0.81 -17.27 31.66
C VAL A 43 2.12 -17.71 31.04
N LEU A 44 3.25 -17.21 31.57
CA LEU A 44 4.57 -17.69 31.18
C LEU A 44 4.69 -19.18 31.54
N SER A 45 5.37 -19.96 30.69
CA SER A 45 5.86 -21.25 31.15
C SER A 45 6.85 -21.00 32.30
N LEU A 46 6.86 -21.88 33.30
CA LEU A 46 7.73 -21.72 34.47
C LEU A 46 9.22 -21.61 34.06
N ASP A 47 9.59 -22.29 32.98
CA ASP A 47 10.93 -22.30 32.41
C ASP A 47 11.33 -20.91 31.86
N GLU A 48 10.45 -20.26 31.09
CA GLU A 48 10.68 -18.92 30.53
C GLU A 48 10.79 -17.85 31.63
N TYR A 49 10.01 -18.00 32.71
CA TYR A 49 10.07 -17.12 33.88
C TYR A 49 11.40 -17.23 34.62
N ILE A 50 11.89 -18.46 34.84
CA ILE A 50 13.18 -18.71 35.49
C ILE A 50 14.32 -18.16 34.64
N ARG A 51 14.25 -18.34 33.31
CA ARG A 51 15.29 -17.89 32.37
C ARG A 51 15.41 -16.38 32.24
N THR A 52 14.29 -15.66 32.36
CA THR A 52 14.23 -14.18 32.25
C THR A 52 14.44 -13.47 33.58
N GLY A 53 14.70 -14.20 34.68
CA GLY A 53 14.90 -13.63 36.00
C GLY A 53 13.65 -12.96 36.58
N GLY A 54 12.46 -13.22 36.02
CA GLY A 54 11.20 -12.61 36.45
C GLY A 54 11.03 -11.12 36.15
N GLU A 55 11.97 -10.48 35.45
CA GLU A 55 11.96 -9.03 35.20
C GLU A 55 11.04 -8.61 34.04
N SER A 56 10.76 -9.50 33.08
CA SER A 56 9.88 -9.21 31.95
C SER A 56 8.64 -10.09 31.97
N ARG A 57 7.55 -9.57 32.57
CA ARG A 57 6.21 -10.19 32.49
C ARG A 57 5.51 -9.99 31.13
N TRP A 58 6.14 -9.26 30.22
CA TRP A 58 5.51 -8.78 28.99
C TRP A 58 6.37 -9.18 27.79
N VAL A 59 6.08 -10.35 27.23
CA VAL A 59 6.66 -10.77 25.95
C VAL A 59 5.50 -11.13 25.03
N ASN A 60 5.46 -10.49 23.85
CA ASN A 60 4.41 -10.66 22.87
C ASN A 60 4.70 -11.93 22.03
N LEU A 61 4.13 -13.08 22.41
CA LEU A 61 4.41 -14.37 21.78
C LEU A 61 3.29 -14.93 20.89
N THR A 62 2.28 -14.16 20.49
CA THR A 62 1.20 -14.68 19.63
C THR A 62 1.55 -14.63 18.15
N GLN A 63 2.17 -15.72 17.69
CA GLN A 63 2.04 -16.23 16.33
C GLN A 63 0.54 -16.42 16.01
N MET A 64 0.11 -15.91 14.84
CA MET A 64 -1.28 -15.76 14.36
C MET A 64 -2.16 -14.78 15.15
N GLN A 65 -1.86 -13.49 15.04
CA GLN A 65 -2.87 -12.46 15.30
C GLN A 65 -3.76 -12.36 14.06
N TYR A 66 -5.03 -12.73 14.21
CA TYR A 66 -6.05 -12.43 13.22
C TYR A 66 -6.52 -10.99 13.40
N THR A 67 -6.65 -10.26 12.31
CA THR A 67 -7.22 -8.90 12.30
C THR A 67 -8.68 -8.99 11.89
N ARG A 68 -9.57 -8.41 12.69
CA ARG A 68 -10.98 -8.26 12.31
C ARG A 68 -11.11 -7.12 11.31
N VAL A 69 -11.88 -7.36 10.25
CA VAL A 69 -12.25 -6.36 9.24
C VAL A 69 -13.76 -6.40 9.01
N ASP A 70 -14.33 -5.29 8.60
CA ASP A 70 -15.75 -5.13 8.26
C ASP A 70 -15.93 -4.73 6.79
N ASP A 71 -17.17 -4.58 6.35
CA ASP A 71 -17.49 -4.20 4.97
C ASP A 71 -16.94 -2.80 4.62
N ALA A 72 -16.87 -1.89 5.59
CA ALA A 72 -16.31 -0.55 5.40
C ALA A 72 -14.81 -0.62 5.09
N PHE A 73 -14.06 -1.47 5.80
CA PHE A 73 -12.66 -1.77 5.45
C PHE A 73 -12.56 -2.34 4.04
N LEU A 74 -13.39 -3.33 3.69
CA LEU A 74 -13.34 -3.99 2.37
C LEU A 74 -13.63 -3.02 1.23
N GLU A 75 -14.63 -2.17 1.39
CA GLU A 75 -14.98 -1.14 0.42
C GLU A 75 -13.83 -0.14 0.23
N SER A 76 -13.29 0.37 1.34
CA SER A 76 -12.17 1.32 1.31
C SER A 76 -10.92 0.70 0.68
N PHE A 77 -10.62 -0.56 1.01
CA PHE A 77 -9.50 -1.31 0.45
C PHE A 77 -9.66 -1.52 -1.06
N ASN A 78 -10.87 -1.86 -1.54
CA ASN A 78 -11.14 -2.03 -2.97
C ASN A 78 -11.03 -0.72 -3.76
N ARG A 79 -11.49 0.39 -3.18
CA ARG A 79 -11.32 1.73 -3.78
C ARG A 79 -9.86 2.14 -3.86
N LEU A 80 -9.10 1.92 -2.79
CA LEU A 80 -7.65 2.13 -2.76
C LEU A 80 -6.95 1.30 -3.85
N CYS A 81 -7.30 0.02 -3.98
CA CYS A 81 -6.74 -0.85 -5.02
C CYS A 81 -7.05 -0.32 -6.41
N SER A 82 -8.30 0.09 -6.66
CA SER A 82 -8.74 0.58 -7.96
C SER A 82 -8.02 1.89 -8.35
N ALA A 83 -7.87 2.83 -7.41
CA ALA A 83 -7.11 4.05 -7.63
C ALA A 83 -5.61 3.77 -7.87
N TYR A 84 -5.03 2.80 -7.15
CA TYR A 84 -3.65 2.37 -7.36
C TYR A 84 -3.43 1.71 -8.73
N GLU A 85 -4.38 0.89 -9.20
CA GLU A 85 -4.32 0.29 -10.55
C GLU A 85 -4.42 1.35 -11.65
N GLU A 86 -5.29 2.35 -11.50
CA GLU A 86 -5.38 3.45 -12.46
C GLU A 86 -4.05 4.21 -12.54
N LEU A 87 -3.44 4.53 -11.39
CA LEU A 87 -2.12 5.15 -11.32
C LEU A 87 -1.02 4.26 -11.92
N GLY A 88 -1.08 2.95 -11.65
CA GLY A 88 -0.17 1.95 -12.20
C GLY A 88 -0.25 1.86 -13.71
N SER A 89 -1.46 1.89 -14.28
CA SER A 89 -1.67 1.92 -15.72
C SER A 89 -1.02 3.15 -16.37
N MET A 90 -1.17 4.33 -15.76
CA MET A 90 -0.48 5.54 -16.23
C MET A 90 1.05 5.40 -16.17
N ALA A 91 1.58 4.83 -15.08
CA ALA A 91 3.00 4.59 -14.91
C ALA A 91 3.56 3.60 -15.96
N LEU A 92 2.84 2.52 -16.25
CA LEU A 92 3.26 1.51 -17.23
C LEU A 92 3.20 2.03 -18.67
N MET A 93 2.19 2.85 -19.01
CA MET A 93 2.14 3.53 -20.31
C MET A 93 3.39 4.39 -20.50
N LEU A 94 3.74 5.22 -19.50
CA LEU A 94 4.95 6.02 -19.56
C LEU A 94 6.23 5.16 -19.63
N ALA A 95 6.28 4.07 -18.85
CA ALA A 95 7.42 3.18 -18.81
C ALA A 95 7.73 2.56 -20.20
N SER A 96 6.71 2.26 -21.00
CA SER A 96 6.88 1.69 -22.34
C SER A 96 7.60 2.60 -23.34
N GLU A 97 7.67 3.90 -23.06
CA GLU A 97 8.29 4.93 -23.90
C GLU A 97 9.54 5.54 -23.24
N ALA A 98 9.81 5.19 -21.98
CA ALA A 98 10.88 5.79 -21.20
C ALA A 98 12.24 5.08 -21.45
N PRO A 99 13.37 5.78 -21.22
CA PRO A 99 14.68 5.14 -21.24
C PRO A 99 14.77 3.99 -20.22
N PRO A 100 15.60 2.95 -20.48
CA PRO A 100 15.66 1.74 -19.64
C PRO A 100 15.83 1.98 -18.13
N PRO A 101 16.61 2.98 -17.67
CA PRO A 101 16.70 3.27 -16.23
C PRO A 101 15.38 3.77 -15.62
N VAL A 102 14.60 4.55 -16.37
CA VAL A 102 13.34 5.16 -15.90
C VAL A 102 12.20 4.13 -15.93
N ASP A 103 12.12 3.34 -17.01
CA ASP A 103 11.22 2.19 -17.13
C ASP A 103 11.36 1.26 -15.91
N LYS A 104 12.59 0.82 -15.64
CA LYS A 104 12.87 -0.08 -14.51
C LYS A 104 12.37 0.49 -13.18
N VAL A 105 12.56 1.79 -12.94
CA VAL A 105 12.11 2.43 -11.70
C VAL A 105 10.57 2.48 -11.62
N LEU A 106 9.89 2.86 -12.70
CA LEU A 106 8.42 2.90 -12.75
C LEU A 106 7.82 1.51 -12.53
N VAL A 107 8.28 0.52 -13.28
CA VAL A 107 7.80 -0.86 -13.19
C VAL A 107 8.06 -1.45 -11.81
N THR A 108 9.27 -1.33 -11.28
CA THR A 108 9.60 -1.90 -9.95
C THR A 108 8.83 -1.22 -8.82
N THR A 109 8.58 0.10 -8.91
CA THR A 109 7.77 0.82 -7.93
C THR A 109 6.32 0.36 -7.97
N TYR A 110 5.74 0.24 -9.17
CA TYR A 110 4.39 -0.28 -9.34
C TYR A 110 4.25 -1.71 -8.80
N LEU A 111 5.15 -2.61 -9.19
CA LEU A 111 5.12 -4.01 -8.77
C LEU A 111 5.29 -4.16 -7.25
N ARG A 112 6.03 -3.28 -6.58
CA ARG A 112 6.19 -3.29 -5.12
C ARG A 112 4.86 -3.04 -4.42
N GLY A 113 4.14 -1.98 -4.77
CA GLY A 113 2.82 -1.74 -4.19
C GLY A 113 1.81 -2.82 -4.57
N LYS A 114 1.88 -3.36 -5.80
CA LYS A 114 1.03 -4.48 -6.21
C LYS A 114 1.28 -5.75 -5.39
N ALA A 115 2.54 -6.03 -5.05
CA ALA A 115 2.90 -7.15 -4.18
C ALA A 115 2.27 -7.00 -2.77
N SER A 116 2.28 -5.79 -2.21
CA SER A 116 1.62 -5.50 -0.93
C SER A 116 0.09 -5.67 -1.00
N ILE A 117 -0.57 -5.21 -2.07
CA ILE A 117 -2.00 -5.46 -2.29
C ILE A 117 -2.29 -6.96 -2.34
N ASN A 118 -1.50 -7.71 -3.10
CA ASN A 118 -1.65 -9.16 -3.23
C ASN A 118 -1.42 -9.86 -1.89
N PHE A 119 -0.43 -9.42 -1.10
CA PHE A 119 -0.18 -9.96 0.23
C PHE A 119 -1.40 -9.81 1.14
N ILE A 120 -2.03 -8.62 1.18
CA ILE A 120 -3.24 -8.39 1.97
C ILE A 120 -4.39 -9.27 1.46
N THR A 121 -4.60 -9.30 0.15
CA THR A 121 -5.67 -10.08 -0.49
C THR A 121 -5.53 -11.58 -0.21
N MET A 122 -4.31 -12.12 -0.26
CA MET A 122 -4.04 -13.53 0.04
C MET A 122 -4.28 -13.89 1.52
N ASN A 123 -4.15 -12.91 2.42
CA ASN A 123 -4.41 -13.09 3.84
C ASN A 123 -5.86 -12.74 4.22
N LEU A 124 -6.69 -12.30 3.27
CA LEU A 124 -8.08 -11.94 3.52
C LEU A 124 -9.00 -13.16 3.42
N ALA A 125 -9.68 -13.46 4.53
CA ALA A 125 -10.64 -14.53 4.65
C ALA A 125 -11.99 -13.97 5.17
N SER A 126 -12.89 -13.67 4.24
CA SER A 126 -14.21 -13.06 4.51
C SER A 126 -14.10 -11.77 5.34
N SER A 127 -14.32 -11.85 6.65
CA SER A 127 -14.29 -10.72 7.59
C SER A 127 -13.04 -10.68 8.48
N MET A 128 -11.97 -11.38 8.10
CA MET A 128 -10.72 -11.43 8.88
C MET A 128 -9.49 -11.42 7.97
N LEU A 129 -8.40 -10.83 8.45
CA LEU A 129 -7.06 -11.04 7.89
C LEU A 129 -6.29 -12.02 8.77
N THR A 130 -5.54 -12.94 8.17
CA THR A 130 -4.66 -13.91 8.88
C THR A 130 -3.32 -13.32 9.31
N ILE A 131 -3.20 -11.99 9.24
CA ILE A 131 -2.03 -11.21 9.66
C ILE A 131 -2.41 -10.22 10.74
N PRO A 132 -1.46 -9.79 11.58
CA PRO A 132 -1.70 -8.76 12.59
C PRO A 132 -2.07 -7.39 12.00
N PRO A 133 -2.80 -6.53 12.74
CA PRO A 133 -3.27 -5.25 12.21
C PRO A 133 -2.12 -4.30 11.86
N GLN A 134 -1.02 -4.35 12.63
CA GLN A 134 0.20 -3.58 12.35
C GLN A 134 0.87 -4.00 11.03
N HIS A 135 0.83 -5.28 10.68
CA HIS A 135 1.37 -5.77 9.41
C HIS A 135 0.46 -5.36 8.25
N ALA A 136 -0.86 -5.50 8.41
CA ALA A 136 -1.82 -5.02 7.41
C ALA A 136 -1.64 -3.53 7.12
N LEU A 137 -1.52 -2.69 8.17
CA LEU A 137 -1.30 -1.26 8.02
C LEU A 137 0.06 -0.93 7.38
N ALA A 138 1.11 -1.69 7.69
CA ALA A 138 2.41 -1.50 7.07
C ALA A 138 2.37 -1.77 5.57
N GLU A 139 1.71 -2.86 5.15
CA GLU A 139 1.57 -3.21 3.74
C GLU A 139 0.74 -2.17 2.98
N ILE A 140 -0.37 -1.67 3.56
CA ILE A 140 -1.15 -0.60 2.91
C ILE A 140 -0.34 0.69 2.83
N SER A 141 0.46 1.01 3.85
CA SER A 141 1.37 2.16 3.82
C SER A 141 2.42 2.05 2.70
N ILE A 142 2.91 0.84 2.41
CA ILE A 142 3.79 0.59 1.24
C ILE A 142 3.06 0.93 -0.06
N VAL A 143 1.79 0.56 -0.21
CA VAL A 143 0.97 0.92 -1.39
C VAL A 143 0.88 2.43 -1.55
N VAL A 144 0.53 3.16 -0.48
CA VAL A 144 0.42 4.62 -0.49
C VAL A 144 1.76 5.29 -0.82
N SER A 145 2.86 4.79 -0.25
CA SER A 145 4.20 5.29 -0.53
C SER A 145 4.60 5.06 -2.00
N CYS A 146 4.31 3.88 -2.54
CA CYS A 146 4.53 3.56 -3.95
C CYS A 146 3.67 4.47 -4.85
N ALA A 147 2.42 4.74 -4.47
CA ALA A 147 1.56 5.68 -5.20
C ALA A 147 2.16 7.09 -5.24
N GLY A 148 2.62 7.60 -4.09
CA GLY A 148 3.31 8.89 -4.01
C GLY A 148 4.57 8.96 -4.89
N GLN A 149 5.37 7.89 -4.90
CA GLN A 149 6.55 7.78 -5.76
C GLN A 149 6.18 7.76 -7.25
N LEU A 150 5.20 6.95 -7.65
CA LEU A 150 4.72 6.87 -9.04
C LEU A 150 4.19 8.22 -9.50
N ALA A 151 3.36 8.90 -8.71
CA ALA A 151 2.84 10.21 -9.05
C ALA A 151 3.96 11.27 -9.16
N GLY A 152 4.98 11.21 -8.28
CA GLY A 152 6.16 12.07 -8.38
C GLY A 152 6.96 11.87 -9.67
N LEU A 153 7.15 10.61 -10.07
CA LEU A 153 7.81 10.25 -11.34
C LEU A 153 6.99 10.71 -12.55
N LEU A 154 5.68 10.46 -12.55
CA LEU A 154 4.75 10.88 -13.60
C LEU A 154 4.72 12.41 -13.77
N ARG A 155 4.69 13.17 -12.66
CA ARG A 155 4.77 14.64 -12.70
C ARG A 155 6.12 15.12 -13.25
N SER A 156 7.21 14.45 -12.89
CA SER A 156 8.55 14.81 -13.37
C SER A 156 8.67 14.56 -14.88
N ALA A 157 8.14 13.44 -15.37
CA ALA A 157 8.08 13.13 -16.79
C ALA A 157 7.25 14.16 -17.58
N ARG A 158 6.08 14.57 -17.05
CA ARG A 158 5.25 15.64 -17.66
C ARG A 158 6.04 16.93 -17.87
N ARG A 159 6.85 17.34 -16.88
CA ARG A 159 7.66 18.56 -16.95
C ARG A 159 8.75 18.46 -18.01
N VAL A 160 9.40 17.30 -18.14
CA VAL A 160 10.43 17.06 -19.15
C VAL A 160 9.83 17.10 -20.55
N MET A 161 8.68 16.46 -20.76
CA MET A 161 7.99 16.45 -22.06
C MET A 161 7.48 17.85 -22.46
N ALA A 162 6.84 18.57 -21.55
CA ALA A 162 6.38 19.93 -21.82
C ALA A 162 7.52 20.92 -22.12
N GLY A 163 8.68 20.74 -21.46
CA GLY A 163 9.88 21.54 -21.72
C GLY A 163 10.57 21.20 -23.06
N ALA A 164 10.40 19.98 -23.57
CA ALA A 164 10.90 19.59 -24.88
C ALA A 164 10.01 20.14 -26.02
N GLU A 165 8.69 20.12 -25.84
CA GLU A 165 7.74 20.71 -26.80
C GLU A 165 7.87 22.24 -26.90
N ALA A 166 8.18 22.93 -25.80
CA ALA A 166 8.39 24.39 -25.83
C ALA A 166 9.70 24.82 -26.53
N ARG A 167 10.59 23.86 -26.85
CA ARG A 167 11.89 24.09 -27.50
C ARG A 167 11.94 23.59 -28.94
N ALA A 168 10.90 22.91 -29.40
CA ALA A 168 10.72 22.42 -30.77
C ALA A 168 9.88 23.42 -31.58
#